data_AF-L5N9F5-F1
#
_entry.id   AF-L5N9F5-F1
#
_cell.length_a   1.000
_cell.length_b   1.000
_cell.length_c   1.000
_cell.angle_alpha   90.00
_cell.angle_beta   90.00
_cell.angle_gamma   90.00
#
_symmetry.space_group_name_H-M   'P 1'
#
loop_
_entity.id
_entity.type
_entity.pdbx_description
1 polymer ?
#
loop_
_entity_poly.entity_id
_entity_poly.type
_entity_poly.pdbx_seq_one_letter_code
_entity_poly.pdbx_strand_id
1 'polypeptide(L)'
;MNNKKKIQEALDNRISEKPLFTDRDRRRFYEGRKRKHLRSTMVPRLLTALLAVLFLSGTIYYVQSSNLFEQTASPEQSKPESETEPLVSVKEPKLTQEAFLEEFKQVILTNPLPENMQDVLDKYGSGETLPKVGVEENATYTYAYHWKEDNDGIAESWSPKRTPDLEDYQNGEIDVFLEIDIPSFEVSPLVKISTLSEDGKHVTIETFYSNPTDHAFKTFEDDQEPLEINDLLLRSIARDLNKKPEEITKADLMNLQELTINASHLDSTYVVDENEEVFEAMQSLRVLKLNHAVIPGYLLKHLPILEQVTIIGDTVTDLSSMQEGMQHVQYLNIASSSFNGTVDDLLKLKSLTIVRLDPTVVPNYEELQFEGIDVRW
;
A
#
# COMPACT_ATOMS: atom_id res chain seq x y z
N MET A 1 56.24 -41.91 5.74
CA MET A 1 55.02 -41.92 6.59
C MET A 1 54.41 -40.53 6.54
N ASN A 2 53.15 -40.41 6.14
CA ASN A 2 52.55 -39.17 5.61
C ASN A 2 52.07 -38.24 6.75
N ASN A 3 52.58 -37.00 6.83
CA ASN A 3 52.31 -36.05 7.92
C ASN A 3 50.81 -35.72 8.10
N LYS A 4 50.00 -35.84 7.04
CA LYS A 4 48.54 -35.70 7.13
C LYS A 4 47.90 -36.72 8.07
N LYS A 5 48.41 -37.95 8.11
CA LYS A 5 47.83 -39.03 8.92
C LYS A 5 48.04 -38.79 10.41
N LYS A 6 49.21 -38.25 10.78
CA LYS A 6 49.55 -37.89 12.17
C LYS A 6 48.75 -36.70 12.70
N ILE A 7 48.46 -35.71 11.85
CA ILE A 7 47.65 -34.55 12.23
C ILE A 7 46.19 -34.96 12.45
N GLN A 8 45.68 -35.88 11.63
CA GLN A 8 44.32 -36.39 11.73
C GLN A 8 44.13 -37.25 12.99
N GLU A 9 45.06 -38.16 13.28
CA GLU A 9 45.06 -38.93 14.55
C GLU A 9 45.21 -38.04 15.79
N ALA A 10 45.98 -36.94 15.70
CA ALA A 10 46.13 -36.01 16.82
C ALA A 10 44.88 -35.15 17.07
N LEU A 11 44.10 -34.85 16.03
CA LEU A 11 42.83 -34.13 16.15
C LEU A 11 41.74 -35.03 16.75
N ASP A 12 41.64 -36.27 16.26
CA ASP A 12 40.63 -37.24 16.71
C ASP A 12 40.85 -37.66 18.17
N ASN A 13 42.11 -37.70 18.64
CA ASN A 13 42.45 -38.09 20.02
C ASN A 13 42.26 -36.98 21.07
N ARG A 14 42.00 -35.72 20.69
CA ARG A 14 41.85 -34.60 21.64
C ARG A 14 40.41 -34.20 21.96
N ILE A 15 39.42 -34.80 21.29
CA ILE A 15 38.03 -34.33 21.36
C ILE A 15 37.10 -35.48 21.78
N SER A 16 37.11 -35.78 23.09
CA SER A 16 36.18 -36.64 23.86
C SER A 16 35.91 -38.06 23.34
N GLU A 17 35.68 -39.02 24.25
CA GLU A 17 35.36 -40.43 23.93
C GLU A 17 34.09 -40.63 23.08
N LYS A 18 33.30 -39.58 22.84
CA LYS A 18 32.15 -39.62 21.95
C LYS A 18 32.34 -38.63 20.81
N PRO A 19 32.14 -39.05 19.56
CA PRO A 19 32.26 -38.15 18.42
C PRO A 19 31.24 -37.02 18.54
N LEU A 20 31.69 -35.77 18.36
CA LEU A 20 30.86 -34.55 18.34
C LEU A 20 29.67 -34.61 17.38
N PHE A 21 29.78 -35.45 16.34
CA PHE A 21 28.72 -35.67 15.36
C PHE A 21 28.40 -37.15 15.32
N THR A 22 27.13 -37.49 15.54
CA THR A 22 26.65 -38.86 15.37
C THR A 22 26.59 -39.20 13.87
N ASP A 23 26.55 -40.50 13.56
CA ASP A 23 26.33 -40.95 12.17
C ASP A 23 24.99 -40.44 11.61
N ARG A 24 24.04 -40.11 12.48
CA ARG A 24 22.76 -39.49 12.11
C ARG A 24 22.93 -38.05 11.65
N ASP A 25 23.77 -37.27 12.33
CA ASP A 25 24.07 -35.88 11.96
C ASP A 25 24.85 -35.82 10.64
N ARG A 26 25.79 -36.75 10.46
CA ARG A 26 26.52 -36.92 9.20
C ARG A 26 25.57 -37.26 8.05
N ARG A 27 24.61 -38.17 8.25
CA ARG A 27 23.61 -38.50 7.22
C ARG A 27 22.75 -37.29 6.85
N ARG A 28 22.24 -36.51 7.82
CA ARG A 28 21.48 -35.28 7.55
C ARG A 28 22.28 -34.26 6.72
N PHE A 29 23.55 -34.05 7.06
CA PHE A 29 24.43 -33.13 6.34
C PHE A 29 24.65 -33.54 4.87
N TYR A 30 24.81 -34.84 4.60
CA TYR A 30 25.01 -35.34 3.23
C TYR A 30 23.72 -35.54 2.43
N GLU A 31 22.58 -35.77 3.07
CA GLU A 31 21.27 -35.84 2.41
C GLU A 31 20.81 -34.47 1.89
N GLY A 32 21.05 -33.39 2.64
CA GLY A 32 20.75 -32.02 2.21
C GLY A 32 21.53 -31.56 0.96
N ARG A 33 22.69 -32.17 0.68
CA ARG A 33 23.51 -31.83 -0.50
C ARG A 33 23.09 -32.52 -1.80
N LYS A 34 22.27 -33.59 -1.75
CA LYS A 34 21.89 -34.34 -2.96
C LYS A 34 20.73 -33.75 -3.76
N ARG A 35 20.09 -32.65 -3.31
CA ARG A 35 18.96 -32.00 -4.02
C ARG A 35 19.33 -30.76 -4.84
N LYS A 36 20.61 -30.44 -5.04
CA LYS A 36 21.05 -29.32 -5.90
C LYS A 36 21.96 -29.82 -7.02
N HIS A 37 21.38 -30.22 -8.15
CA HIS A 37 21.84 -29.95 -9.53
C HIS A 37 21.12 -30.83 -10.55
N LEU A 38 19.94 -30.40 -10.97
CA LEU A 38 19.43 -30.66 -12.32
C LEU A 38 19.30 -29.29 -13.00
N ARG A 39 20.43 -28.69 -13.35
CA ARG A 39 20.46 -27.59 -14.33
C ARG A 39 20.10 -28.21 -15.67
N SER A 40 18.83 -28.15 -16.05
CA SER A 40 18.39 -28.56 -17.38
C SER A 40 19.04 -27.63 -18.41
N THR A 41 19.89 -28.19 -19.27
CA THR A 41 20.58 -27.51 -20.38
C THR A 41 19.65 -27.05 -21.51
N MET A 42 18.33 -27.21 -21.38
CA MET A 42 17.34 -26.79 -22.39
C MET A 42 16.81 -25.35 -22.21
N VAL A 43 16.87 -24.78 -21.00
CA VAL A 43 16.33 -23.43 -20.75
C VAL A 43 17.03 -22.30 -21.55
N PRO A 44 18.36 -22.29 -21.78
CA PRO A 44 18.96 -21.17 -22.50
C PRO A 44 18.56 -21.10 -23.97
N ARG A 45 18.11 -22.20 -24.60
CA ARG A 45 17.73 -22.24 -26.04
C ARG A 45 16.32 -21.69 -26.30
N LEU A 46 15.38 -21.91 -25.39
CA LEU A 46 14.04 -21.35 -25.49
C LEU A 46 14.06 -19.83 -25.28
N LEU A 47 14.86 -19.35 -24.32
CA LEU A 47 14.99 -17.92 -24.05
C LEU A 47 15.62 -17.16 -25.23
N THR A 48 16.60 -17.75 -25.91
CA THR A 48 17.21 -17.13 -27.11
C THR A 48 16.28 -17.12 -28.31
N ALA A 49 15.48 -18.16 -28.53
CA ALA A 49 14.47 -18.18 -29.59
C ALA A 49 13.38 -17.10 -29.37
N LEU A 50 12.93 -16.93 -28.13
CA LEU A 50 11.90 -15.95 -27.78
C LEU A 50 12.41 -14.50 -27.92
N LEU A 51 13.67 -14.24 -27.53
CA LEU A 51 14.33 -12.95 -27.76
C LEU A 51 14.49 -12.64 -29.26
N ALA A 52 14.87 -13.63 -30.08
CA ALA A 52 15.00 -13.42 -31.53
C ALA A 52 13.65 -13.07 -32.19
N VAL A 53 12.55 -13.69 -31.74
CA VAL A 53 11.20 -13.37 -32.23
C VAL A 53 10.79 -11.94 -31.85
N LEU A 54 11.07 -11.50 -30.61
CA LEU A 54 10.76 -10.14 -30.17
C LEU A 54 11.56 -9.06 -30.92
N PHE A 55 12.83 -9.32 -31.24
CA PHE A 55 13.65 -8.40 -32.05
C PHE A 55 13.16 -8.32 -33.51
N LEU A 56 12.71 -9.44 -34.08
CA LEU A 56 12.13 -9.45 -35.43
C LEU A 56 10.74 -8.79 -35.48
N SER A 57 9.90 -8.94 -34.46
CA SER A 57 8.59 -8.28 -34.43
C SER A 57 8.69 -6.78 -34.19
N GLY A 58 9.62 -6.32 -33.34
CA GLY A 58 9.83 -4.90 -33.08
C GLY A 58 10.32 -4.11 -34.30
N THR A 59 11.12 -4.75 -35.17
CA THR A 59 11.63 -4.10 -36.40
C THR A 59 10.56 -3.96 -37.49
N ILE A 60 9.60 -4.90 -37.58
CA ILE A 60 8.48 -4.79 -38.52
C ILE A 60 7.52 -3.66 -38.10
N TYR A 61 7.26 -3.51 -36.80
CA TYR A 61 6.40 -2.44 -36.29
C TYR A 61 6.97 -1.05 -36.57
N TYR A 62 8.29 -0.88 -36.41
CA TYR A 62 8.96 0.41 -36.64
C TYR A 62 8.96 0.84 -38.12
N VAL A 63 9.06 -0.11 -39.05
CA VAL A 63 9.05 0.19 -40.50
C VAL A 63 7.65 0.54 -41.01
N GLN A 64 6.59 0.04 -40.36
CA GLN A 64 5.22 0.44 -40.72
C GLN A 64 4.78 1.79 -40.11
N SER A 65 5.39 2.22 -39.00
CA SER A 65 5.02 3.47 -38.33
C SER A 65 5.75 4.72 -38.83
N SER A 66 6.76 4.58 -39.71
CA SER A 66 7.51 5.73 -40.24
C SER A 66 6.89 6.26 -41.54
N ASN A 67 5.78 6.99 -41.42
CA ASN A 67 5.32 7.94 -42.45
C ASN A 67 5.43 9.35 -41.86
N LEU A 68 6.68 9.83 -41.77
CA LEU A 68 7.04 11.21 -41.45
C LEU A 68 7.65 11.79 -42.74
N PHE A 69 7.12 12.93 -43.18
CA PHE A 69 7.43 13.69 -44.40
C PHE A 69 6.58 13.39 -45.65
N GLU A 70 5.35 13.90 -45.65
CA GLU A 70 4.82 14.58 -46.84
C GLU A 70 4.36 15.99 -46.46
N GLN A 71 5.29 16.95 -46.55
CA GLN A 71 4.95 18.33 -46.85
C GLN A 71 5.50 18.62 -48.24
N THR A 72 4.61 18.79 -49.22
CA THR A 72 4.91 19.60 -50.40
C THR A 72 3.73 20.49 -50.73
N ALA A 73 4.00 21.78 -50.56
CA ALA A 73 3.39 22.98 -51.10
C ALA A 73 2.33 22.85 -52.22
N SER A 74 1.27 23.65 -52.06
CA SER A 74 0.47 24.24 -53.14
C SER A 74 1.32 25.22 -53.97
N PRO A 75 1.02 25.53 -55.26
CA PRO A 75 -0.19 26.32 -55.55
C PRO A 75 -0.94 26.07 -56.88
N GLU A 76 -2.21 26.51 -56.82
CA GLU A 76 -3.03 27.20 -57.84
C GLU A 76 -3.97 26.46 -58.83
N GLN A 77 -5.26 26.81 -58.64
CA GLN A 77 -6.38 27.01 -59.58
C GLN A 77 -7.00 25.82 -60.33
N SER A 78 -8.24 25.47 -59.96
CA SER A 78 -9.46 26.12 -60.51
C SER A 78 -10.76 25.48 -59.96
N LYS A 79 -11.74 26.34 -59.66
CA LYS A 79 -13.18 26.08 -59.35
C LYS A 79 -13.89 25.40 -60.57
N PRO A 80 -15.12 24.84 -60.47
CA PRO A 80 -16.22 25.26 -59.58
C PRO A 80 -17.16 24.17 -58.97
N GLU A 81 -18.00 24.64 -58.03
CA GLU A 81 -19.38 24.22 -57.72
C GLU A 81 -19.69 22.77 -57.29
N SER A 82 -20.08 22.59 -56.02
CA SER A 82 -21.34 21.90 -55.64
C SER A 82 -21.61 22.00 -54.13
N GLU A 83 -22.83 22.40 -53.80
CA GLU A 83 -23.64 22.10 -52.61
C GLU A 83 -23.07 22.29 -51.20
N THR A 84 -23.55 23.37 -50.58
CA THR A 84 -23.48 23.63 -49.14
C THR A 84 -24.42 22.68 -48.38
N GLU A 85 -23.91 21.60 -47.81
CA GLU A 85 -24.52 20.97 -46.64
C GLU A 85 -24.07 21.74 -45.38
N PRO A 86 -24.96 21.99 -44.40
CA PRO A 86 -24.58 22.69 -43.19
C PRO A 86 -23.63 21.82 -42.37
N LEU A 87 -22.46 22.40 -42.04
CA LEU A 87 -21.56 21.92 -40.98
C LEU A 87 -22.39 21.66 -39.72
N VAL A 88 -22.65 20.38 -39.46
CA VAL A 88 -23.03 19.91 -38.13
C VAL A 88 -21.84 20.26 -37.25
N SER A 89 -21.98 21.34 -36.49
CA SER A 89 -21.14 21.63 -35.34
C SER A 89 -21.21 20.40 -34.44
N VAL A 90 -20.17 19.56 -34.53
CA VAL A 90 -19.89 18.53 -33.53
C VAL A 90 -19.65 19.33 -32.26
N LYS A 91 -20.70 19.48 -31.43
CA LYS A 91 -20.53 19.93 -30.06
C LYS A 91 -19.55 18.95 -29.43
N GLU A 92 -18.36 19.43 -29.11
CA GLU A 92 -17.47 18.72 -28.21
C GLU A 92 -18.30 18.33 -26.98
N PRO A 93 -18.22 17.07 -26.52
CA PRO A 93 -18.97 16.64 -25.36
C PRO A 93 -18.63 17.57 -24.20
N LYS A 94 -19.64 18.18 -23.57
CA LYS A 94 -19.45 18.95 -22.34
C LYS A 94 -18.80 18.00 -21.32
N LEU A 95 -17.59 18.31 -20.87
CA LEU A 95 -16.95 17.58 -19.78
C LEU A 95 -17.78 17.83 -18.50
N THR A 96 -18.34 16.76 -17.93
CA THR A 96 -19.09 16.80 -16.66
C THR A 96 -18.26 16.19 -15.54
N GLN A 97 -18.56 16.59 -14.29
CA GLN A 97 -17.95 16.02 -13.08
C GLN A 97 -18.12 14.49 -13.02
N GLU A 98 -19.31 13.98 -13.36
CA GLU A 98 -19.60 12.54 -13.39
C GLU A 98 -18.68 11.79 -14.38
N ALA A 99 -18.52 12.33 -15.59
CA ALA A 99 -17.65 11.73 -16.60
C ALA A 99 -16.17 11.72 -16.17
N PHE A 100 -15.73 12.79 -15.51
CA PHE A 100 -14.39 12.86 -14.90
C PHE A 100 -14.21 11.77 -13.84
N LEU A 101 -15.12 11.68 -12.88
CA LEU A 101 -15.04 10.71 -11.79
C LEU A 101 -15.06 9.27 -12.30
N GLU A 102 -15.92 8.95 -13.27
CA GLU A 102 -15.97 7.61 -13.87
C GLU A 102 -14.65 7.27 -14.57
N GLU A 103 -14.13 8.16 -15.41
CA GLU A 103 -12.87 7.93 -16.13
C GLU A 103 -11.68 7.83 -15.18
N PHE A 104 -11.61 8.71 -14.18
CA PHE A 104 -10.55 8.72 -13.18
C PHE A 104 -10.55 7.43 -12.35
N LYS A 105 -11.72 6.99 -11.86
CA LYS A 105 -11.86 5.71 -11.14
C LYS A 105 -11.47 4.53 -12.02
N GLN A 106 -11.85 4.52 -13.30
CA GLN A 106 -11.45 3.45 -14.23
C GLN A 106 -9.94 3.37 -14.43
N VAL A 107 -9.26 4.50 -14.53
CA VAL A 107 -7.80 4.55 -14.62
C VAL A 107 -7.16 3.99 -13.35
N ILE A 108 -7.65 4.36 -12.18
CA ILE A 108 -7.15 3.84 -10.89
C ILE A 108 -7.35 2.32 -10.77
N LEU A 109 -8.53 1.83 -11.14
CA LEU A 109 -8.84 0.40 -11.10
C LEU A 109 -7.98 -0.42 -12.07
N THR A 110 -7.59 0.17 -13.20
CA THR A 110 -6.80 -0.51 -14.24
C THR A 110 -5.30 -0.47 -13.91
N ASN A 111 -4.79 0.70 -13.52
CA ASN A 111 -3.39 0.92 -13.24
C ASN A 111 -3.18 2.22 -12.41
N PRO A 112 -3.09 2.13 -11.07
CA PRO A 112 -3.05 3.28 -10.17
C PRO A 112 -1.69 4.01 -10.15
N LEU A 113 -0.94 3.97 -11.26
CA LEU A 113 0.31 4.70 -11.41
C LEU A 113 0.04 6.18 -11.72
N PRO A 114 0.81 7.11 -11.13
CA PRO A 114 0.62 8.54 -11.29
C PRO A 114 0.69 9.01 -12.74
N GLU A 115 1.49 8.36 -13.58
CA GLU A 115 1.60 8.70 -15.01
C GLU A 115 0.26 8.57 -15.76
N ASN A 116 -0.53 7.52 -15.47
CA ASN A 116 -1.82 7.33 -16.14
C ASN A 116 -2.90 8.26 -15.59
N MET A 117 -2.78 8.63 -14.32
CA MET A 117 -3.69 9.59 -13.69
C MET A 117 -3.48 10.97 -14.30
N GLN A 118 -2.24 11.35 -14.60
CA GLN A 118 -1.92 12.65 -15.21
C GLN A 118 -2.65 12.87 -16.54
N ASP A 119 -2.80 11.85 -17.39
CA ASP A 119 -3.54 11.99 -18.66
C ASP A 119 -5.02 12.39 -18.45
N VAL A 120 -5.67 11.81 -17.43
CA VAL A 120 -7.05 12.17 -17.07
C VAL A 120 -7.10 13.56 -16.47
N LEU A 121 -6.16 13.89 -15.57
CA LEU A 121 -6.07 15.20 -14.95
C LEU A 121 -5.87 16.29 -16.04
N ASP A 122 -4.95 16.09 -16.99
CA ASP A 122 -4.67 17.01 -18.09
C ASP A 122 -5.87 17.17 -19.04
N LYS A 123 -6.62 16.08 -19.30
CA LYS A 123 -7.81 16.10 -20.16
C LYS A 123 -8.94 16.95 -19.59
N TYR A 124 -9.14 16.93 -18.27
CA TYR A 124 -10.26 17.60 -17.62
C TYR A 124 -9.91 18.96 -17.00
N GLY A 125 -8.62 19.36 -17.01
CA GLY A 125 -8.17 20.71 -16.65
C GLY A 125 -7.17 20.74 -15.49
N SER A 126 -6.56 21.91 -15.28
CA SER A 126 -5.50 22.08 -14.28
C SER A 126 -6.09 22.30 -12.88
N GLY A 127 -6.26 21.20 -12.13
CA GLY A 127 -6.31 21.29 -10.67
C GLY A 127 -4.96 21.80 -10.15
N GLU A 128 -4.97 22.61 -9.08
CA GLU A 128 -3.72 23.01 -8.43
C GLU A 128 -3.05 21.77 -7.85
N THR A 129 -1.84 21.48 -8.32
CA THR A 129 -1.02 20.37 -7.83
C THR A 129 -0.13 20.88 -6.72
N LEU A 130 -0.31 20.35 -5.50
CA LEU A 130 0.72 20.46 -4.48
C LEU A 130 1.40 19.10 -4.33
N PRO A 131 2.66 18.95 -4.75
CA PRO A 131 3.47 17.88 -4.22
C PRO A 131 3.68 18.20 -2.74
N LYS A 132 2.99 17.49 -1.85
CA LYS A 132 3.36 17.48 -0.44
C LYS A 132 4.59 16.59 -0.36
N VAL A 133 5.76 17.17 -0.61
CA VAL A 133 7.04 16.47 -0.49
C VAL A 133 7.20 16.09 0.97
N GLY A 134 6.82 14.85 1.30
CA GLY A 134 7.20 14.21 2.55
C GLY A 134 8.72 14.11 2.62
N VAL A 135 9.25 14.13 3.84
CA VAL A 135 10.67 13.89 4.11
C VAL A 135 11.05 12.56 3.45
N GLU A 136 11.92 12.66 2.43
CA GLU A 136 12.59 11.58 1.69
C GLU A 136 11.85 10.23 1.70
N GLU A 137 11.04 9.97 0.65
CA GLU A 137 10.67 8.66 0.08
C GLU A 137 9.15 8.48 -0.21
N ASN A 138 8.22 9.09 0.54
CA ASN A 138 6.78 9.03 0.20
C ASN A 138 6.30 10.30 -0.53
N ALA A 139 5.53 10.12 -1.61
CA ALA A 139 4.96 11.22 -2.40
C ALA A 139 3.43 11.23 -2.25
N THR A 140 2.91 12.27 -1.60
CA THR A 140 1.48 12.54 -1.59
C THR A 140 1.17 13.66 -2.59
N TYR A 141 0.27 13.36 -3.52
CA TYR A 141 -0.22 14.29 -4.52
C TYR A 141 -1.64 14.70 -4.17
N THR A 142 -1.89 15.99 -4.12
CA THR A 142 -3.21 16.55 -3.82
C THR A 142 -3.67 17.40 -4.99
N TYR A 143 -4.92 17.19 -5.41
CA TYR A 143 -5.56 17.92 -6.50
C TYR A 143 -6.93 18.42 -6.04
N ALA A 144 -7.21 19.71 -6.27
CA ALA A 144 -8.54 20.28 -6.08
C ALA A 144 -9.08 20.73 -7.43
N TYR A 145 -10.32 20.36 -7.72
CA TYR A 145 -11.01 20.63 -8.98
C TYR A 145 -12.24 21.49 -8.75
N HIS A 146 -12.44 22.46 -9.65
CA HIS A 146 -13.66 23.22 -9.76
C HIS A 146 -14.13 23.26 -11.24
N TRP A 147 -15.43 23.22 -11.45
CA TRP A 147 -16.13 23.24 -12.73
C TRP A 147 -16.97 24.51 -12.82
N LYS A 148 -16.34 25.69 -13.01
CA LYS A 148 -17.09 26.89 -13.44
C LYS A 148 -17.06 27.00 -14.96
N GLU A 149 -18.23 27.28 -15.56
CA GLU A 149 -18.37 27.50 -17.01
C GLU A 149 -17.57 28.72 -17.50
N ASP A 150 -17.20 29.63 -16.60
CA ASP A 150 -16.26 30.72 -16.85
C ASP A 150 -14.92 30.39 -16.18
N ASN A 151 -13.90 30.21 -17.01
CA ASN A 151 -12.54 29.74 -16.69
C ASN A 151 -11.71 30.78 -15.90
N ASP A 152 -12.34 31.55 -15.01
CA ASP A 152 -11.74 32.61 -14.20
C ASP A 152 -11.16 32.04 -12.90
N GLY A 153 -10.32 31.01 -13.02
CA GLY A 153 -9.48 30.46 -11.94
C GLY A 153 -10.21 29.87 -10.73
N ILE A 154 -9.50 29.02 -10.00
CA ILE A 154 -9.87 28.70 -8.62
C ILE A 154 -9.90 30.03 -7.88
N ALA A 155 -10.99 30.32 -7.16
CA ALA A 155 -11.08 31.53 -6.36
C ALA A 155 -9.84 31.59 -5.45
N GLU A 156 -9.13 32.73 -5.44
CA GLU A 156 -7.94 32.96 -4.59
C GLU A 156 -8.19 32.71 -3.08
N SER A 157 -9.42 32.37 -2.68
CA SER A 157 -9.85 32.09 -1.30
C SER A 157 -9.35 30.76 -0.77
N TRP A 158 -9.37 29.67 -1.56
CA TRP A 158 -9.02 28.36 -1.03
C TRP A 158 -7.51 28.10 -1.16
N SER A 159 -6.86 27.86 -0.02
CA SER A 159 -5.44 27.51 0.01
C SER A 159 -5.28 25.99 0.07
N PRO A 160 -4.52 25.37 -0.84
CA PRO A 160 -4.28 23.93 -0.86
C PRO A 160 -3.47 23.38 0.32
N LYS A 161 -3.22 24.19 1.35
CA LYS A 161 -2.50 23.81 2.58
C LYS A 161 -3.36 23.05 3.59
N ARG A 162 -4.67 22.95 3.37
CA ARG A 162 -5.62 22.26 4.26
C ARG A 162 -6.49 21.28 3.48
N THR A 163 -6.98 20.24 4.15
CA THR A 163 -8.08 19.42 3.65
C THR A 163 -9.34 20.28 3.57
N PRO A 164 -10.13 20.20 2.48
CA PRO A 164 -11.38 20.94 2.37
C PRO A 164 -12.37 20.56 3.47
N ASP A 165 -13.13 21.52 3.96
CA ASP A 165 -14.29 21.28 4.82
C ASP A 165 -15.60 21.34 4.03
N LEU A 166 -16.72 21.01 4.67
CA LEU A 166 -18.05 21.05 4.05
C LEU A 166 -18.40 22.42 3.45
N GLU A 167 -17.95 23.52 4.06
CA GLU A 167 -18.25 24.87 3.58
C GLU A 167 -17.56 25.15 2.24
N ASP A 168 -16.31 24.68 2.06
CA ASP A 168 -15.57 24.80 0.79
C ASP A 168 -16.36 24.18 -0.38
N TYR A 169 -17.00 23.02 -0.16
CA TYR A 169 -17.85 22.37 -1.15
C TYR A 169 -19.19 23.09 -1.36
N GLN A 170 -19.87 23.47 -0.27
CA GLN A 170 -21.17 24.14 -0.35
C GLN A 170 -21.09 25.53 -1.01
N ASN A 171 -19.95 26.21 -0.87
CA ASN A 171 -19.69 27.50 -1.50
C ASN A 171 -19.27 27.38 -2.98
N GLY A 172 -19.08 26.14 -3.48
CA GLY A 172 -18.60 25.89 -4.84
C GLY A 172 -17.16 26.37 -5.06
N GLU A 173 -16.35 26.35 -4.01
CA GLU A 173 -14.90 26.59 -4.11
C GLU A 173 -14.21 25.32 -4.62
N ILE A 174 -14.73 24.15 -4.26
CA ILE A 174 -14.25 22.83 -4.69
C ILE A 174 -15.45 21.95 -5.06
N ASP A 175 -15.37 21.28 -6.21
CA ASP A 175 -16.33 20.26 -6.63
C ASP A 175 -15.80 18.85 -6.35
N VAL A 176 -14.51 18.62 -6.61
CA VAL A 176 -13.83 17.34 -6.36
C VAL A 176 -12.46 17.60 -5.73
N PHE A 177 -12.16 16.88 -4.66
CA PHE A 177 -10.84 16.86 -4.05
C PHE A 177 -10.26 15.45 -4.14
N LEU A 178 -9.03 15.35 -4.64
CA LEU A 178 -8.30 14.10 -4.81
C LEU A 178 -7.03 14.12 -3.97
N GLU A 179 -6.82 13.06 -3.19
CA GLU A 179 -5.59 12.81 -2.46
C GLU A 179 -5.04 11.45 -2.88
N ILE A 180 -3.80 11.43 -3.35
CA ILE A 180 -3.14 10.23 -3.88
C ILE A 180 -1.84 10.07 -3.10
N ASP A 181 -1.79 9.07 -2.23
CA ASP A 181 -0.59 8.73 -1.48
C ASP A 181 0.16 7.58 -2.17
N ILE A 182 1.35 7.89 -2.66
CA ILE A 182 2.23 6.96 -3.39
C ILE A 182 3.49 6.74 -2.54
N PRO A 183 3.54 5.61 -1.83
CA PRO A 183 4.67 5.26 -0.99
C PRO A 183 5.85 4.75 -1.81
N SER A 184 7.07 4.96 -1.29
CA SER A 184 8.34 4.63 -1.97
C SER A 184 8.60 3.15 -2.25
N PHE A 185 8.07 2.25 -1.42
CA PHE A 185 8.44 0.84 -1.44
C PHE A 185 7.22 -0.03 -1.16
N GLU A 186 6.98 -1.06 -2.00
CA GLU A 186 6.12 -2.25 -1.80
C GLU A 186 4.72 -2.08 -1.17
N VAL A 187 4.28 -0.83 -1.07
CA VAL A 187 3.08 -0.42 -0.37
C VAL A 187 2.10 0.06 -1.43
N SER A 188 0.85 -0.36 -1.29
CA SER A 188 -0.18 -0.05 -2.27
C SER A 188 -0.54 1.43 -2.26
N PRO A 189 -0.73 2.08 -3.43
CA PRO A 189 -1.19 3.45 -3.47
C PRO A 189 -2.57 3.55 -2.82
N LEU A 190 -2.78 4.65 -2.10
CA LEU A 190 -4.05 5.01 -1.50
C LEU A 190 -4.59 6.23 -2.24
N VAL A 191 -5.80 6.12 -2.79
CA VAL A 191 -6.49 7.23 -3.43
C VAL A 191 -7.74 7.57 -2.63
N LYS A 192 -7.94 8.85 -2.36
CA LYS A 192 -9.17 9.39 -1.78
C LYS A 192 -9.77 10.38 -2.74
N ILE A 193 -11.08 10.27 -2.93
CA ILE A 193 -11.89 11.17 -3.73
C ILE A 193 -12.95 11.74 -2.79
N SER A 194 -13.04 13.05 -2.66
CA SER A 194 -14.02 13.71 -1.80
C SER A 194 -14.89 14.63 -2.65
N THR A 195 -16.20 14.47 -2.56
CA THR A 195 -17.20 15.24 -3.31
C THR A 195 -18.36 15.65 -2.41
N LEU A 196 -19.08 16.71 -2.77
CA LEU A 196 -20.34 17.03 -2.11
C LEU A 196 -21.37 15.94 -2.41
N SER A 197 -22.10 15.51 -1.39
CA SER A 197 -23.26 14.61 -1.54
C SER A 197 -24.36 15.22 -2.42
N GLU A 198 -25.20 14.36 -3.01
CA GLU A 198 -26.32 14.80 -3.87
C GLU A 198 -27.32 15.71 -3.13
N ASP A 199 -27.46 15.54 -1.80
CA ASP A 199 -28.36 16.36 -0.99
C ASP A 199 -27.71 17.68 -0.50
N GLY A 200 -26.42 17.86 -0.75
CA GLY A 200 -25.64 19.04 -0.43
C GLY A 200 -25.30 19.19 1.06
N LYS A 201 -25.52 18.16 1.89
CA LYS A 201 -25.40 18.31 3.36
C LYS A 201 -24.14 17.73 3.97
N HIS A 202 -23.50 16.79 3.30
CA HIS A 202 -22.30 16.12 3.78
C HIS A 202 -21.29 15.91 2.65
N VAL A 203 -20.04 15.64 3.00
CA VAL A 203 -19.01 15.25 2.03
C VAL A 203 -19.01 13.73 1.91
N THR A 204 -19.03 13.23 0.69
CA THR A 204 -18.87 11.82 0.37
C THR A 204 -17.38 11.57 0.11
N ILE A 205 -16.79 10.65 0.86
CA ILE A 205 -15.39 10.25 0.70
C ILE A 205 -15.35 8.84 0.12
N GLU A 206 -14.73 8.68 -1.04
CA GLU A 206 -14.48 7.40 -1.66
C GLU A 206 -12.99 7.07 -1.59
N THR A 207 -12.64 5.96 -0.95
CA THR A 207 -11.26 5.51 -0.81
C THR A 207 -11.00 4.28 -1.66
N PHE A 208 -9.91 4.27 -2.40
CA PHE A 208 -9.36 3.11 -3.09
C PHE A 208 -8.00 2.78 -2.53
N TYR A 209 -7.77 1.49 -2.28
CA TYR A 209 -6.46 0.95 -2.01
C TYR A 209 -6.29 -0.32 -2.84
N SER A 210 -5.10 -0.52 -3.40
CA SER A 210 -4.81 -1.76 -4.14
C SER A 210 -4.57 -2.90 -3.16
N ASN A 211 -5.56 -3.75 -2.88
CA ASN A 211 -5.34 -5.00 -2.15
C ASN A 211 -5.61 -6.18 -3.11
N PRO A 212 -4.78 -7.24 -3.12
CA PRO A 212 -4.99 -8.42 -3.97
C PRO A 212 -6.38 -9.07 -3.88
N THR A 213 -7.17 -8.79 -2.84
CA THR A 213 -8.49 -9.39 -2.60
C THR A 213 -9.68 -8.47 -2.86
N ASP A 214 -9.46 -7.15 -2.92
CA ASP A 214 -10.53 -6.15 -3.07
C ASP A 214 -10.03 -4.99 -3.94
N HIS A 215 -10.72 -4.72 -5.05
CA HIS A 215 -10.38 -3.70 -6.05
C HIS A 215 -11.61 -2.83 -6.27
N ALA A 216 -12.09 -2.19 -5.22
CA ALA A 216 -13.26 -1.32 -5.27
C ALA A 216 -13.03 -0.06 -4.45
N PHE A 217 -13.71 1.02 -4.85
CA PHE A 217 -13.84 2.20 -4.01
C PHE A 217 -14.82 1.88 -2.89
N LYS A 218 -14.46 2.25 -1.66
CA LYS A 218 -15.36 2.23 -0.51
C LYS A 218 -15.84 3.64 -0.24
N THR A 219 -17.15 3.80 -0.17
CA THR A 219 -17.81 5.09 0.10
C THR A 219 -18.06 5.24 1.58
N PHE A 220 -17.79 6.44 2.09
CA PHE A 220 -18.08 6.84 3.45
C PHE A 220 -18.70 8.24 3.47
N GLU A 221 -19.57 8.47 4.44
CA GLU A 221 -20.09 9.80 4.73
C GLU A 221 -19.17 10.48 5.75
N ASP A 222 -18.79 11.72 5.47
CA ASP A 222 -18.06 12.58 6.39
C ASP A 222 -18.99 12.98 7.54
N ASP A 223 -18.96 12.16 8.59
CA ASP A 223 -19.62 12.45 9.84
C ASP A 223 -18.72 13.33 10.70
N GLN A 224 -19.16 14.56 10.90
CA GLN A 224 -18.51 15.59 11.72
C GLN A 224 -18.84 15.45 13.20
N GLU A 225 -19.69 14.47 13.59
CA GLU A 225 -19.98 14.21 14.99
C GLU A 225 -18.73 13.66 15.73
N PRO A 226 -18.51 14.10 16.98
CA PRO A 226 -17.44 13.55 17.81
C PRO A 226 -17.61 12.04 18.00
N LEU A 227 -16.50 11.32 17.87
CA LEU A 227 -16.47 9.87 17.95
C LEU A 227 -16.66 9.39 19.40
N GLU A 228 -17.70 8.58 19.63
CA GLU A 228 -17.97 7.96 20.92
C GLU A 228 -17.35 6.55 21.01
N ILE A 229 -16.11 6.46 21.53
CA ILE A 229 -15.37 5.20 21.74
C ILE A 229 -14.66 5.19 23.10
N ASN A 230 -13.98 4.10 23.47
CA ASN A 230 -13.23 4.02 24.72
C ASN A 230 -12.18 5.13 24.84
N ASP A 231 -12.12 5.73 26.03
CA ASP A 231 -11.24 6.88 26.35
C ASP A 231 -9.76 6.61 26.01
N LEU A 232 -9.24 5.40 26.24
CA LEU A 232 -7.83 5.11 25.95
C LEU A 232 -7.55 5.08 24.44
N LEU A 233 -8.45 4.46 23.66
CA LEU A 233 -8.33 4.44 22.20
C LEU A 233 -8.51 5.85 21.63
N LEU A 234 -9.54 6.59 22.08
CA LEU A 234 -9.80 7.97 21.66
C LEU A 234 -8.59 8.87 21.90
N ARG A 235 -7.99 8.82 23.10
CA ARG A 235 -6.79 9.59 23.42
C ARG A 235 -5.58 9.19 22.58
N SER A 236 -5.48 7.91 22.23
CA SER A 236 -4.39 7.40 21.38
C SER A 236 -4.52 7.96 19.97
N ILE A 237 -5.71 7.87 19.37
CA ILE A 237 -6.03 8.44 18.07
C ILE A 237 -5.80 9.96 18.07
N ALA A 238 -6.33 10.64 19.08
CA ALA A 238 -6.21 12.09 19.20
C ALA A 238 -4.75 12.56 19.29
N ARG A 239 -3.93 11.84 20.05
CA ARG A 239 -2.49 12.15 20.15
C ARG A 239 -1.80 11.97 18.80
N ASP A 240 -2.08 10.90 18.08
CA ASP A 240 -1.39 10.58 16.84
C ASP A 240 -1.85 11.49 15.68
N LEU A 241 -3.09 12.01 15.75
CA LEU A 241 -3.60 13.07 14.87
C LEU A 241 -3.28 14.50 15.35
N ASN A 242 -2.64 14.65 16.51
CA ASN A 242 -2.37 15.94 17.16
C ASN A 242 -3.63 16.82 17.32
N LYS A 243 -4.74 16.21 17.75
CA LYS A 243 -6.05 16.80 18.00
C LYS A 243 -6.49 16.58 19.45
N LYS A 244 -7.55 17.27 19.90
CA LYS A 244 -8.18 16.95 21.19
C LYS A 244 -9.10 15.73 21.04
N PRO A 245 -9.26 14.90 22.08
CA PRO A 245 -10.17 13.75 22.06
C PRO A 245 -11.60 14.10 21.63
N GLU A 246 -12.15 15.19 22.13
CA GLU A 246 -13.49 15.70 21.81
C GLU A 246 -13.64 16.28 20.38
N GLU A 247 -12.54 16.42 19.64
CA GLU A 247 -12.52 16.91 18.26
C GLU A 247 -12.32 15.78 17.23
N ILE A 248 -12.17 14.52 17.68
CA ILE A 248 -11.99 13.38 16.80
C ILE A 248 -13.31 12.96 16.21
N THR A 249 -13.37 12.88 14.89
CA THR A 249 -14.56 12.45 14.14
C THR A 249 -14.31 11.13 13.41
N LYS A 250 -15.32 10.59 12.72
CA LYS A 250 -15.15 9.40 11.88
C LYS A 250 -14.25 9.68 10.67
N ALA A 251 -14.34 10.86 10.07
CA ALA A 251 -13.48 11.27 8.96
C ALA A 251 -12.00 11.37 9.35
N ASP A 252 -11.71 11.72 10.60
CA ASP A 252 -10.34 11.70 11.13
C ASP A 252 -9.72 10.29 11.10
N LEU A 253 -10.52 9.25 11.37
CA LEU A 253 -10.07 7.86 11.30
C LEU A 253 -9.66 7.47 9.87
N MET A 254 -10.32 8.02 8.86
CA MET A 254 -9.98 7.76 7.45
C MET A 254 -8.62 8.34 7.05
N ASN A 255 -8.10 9.29 7.83
CA ASN A 255 -6.79 9.89 7.60
C ASN A 255 -5.71 9.34 8.53
N LEU A 256 -6.07 8.47 9.48
CA LEU A 256 -5.15 7.88 10.45
C LEU A 256 -4.24 6.85 9.77
N GLN A 257 -2.97 7.21 9.56
CA GLN A 257 -1.96 6.33 8.94
C GLN A 257 -1.15 5.53 9.96
N GLU A 258 -0.92 6.11 11.14
CA GLU A 258 -0.25 5.46 12.27
C GLU A 258 -1.12 5.53 13.52
N LEU A 259 -1.17 4.44 14.27
CA LEU A 259 -1.85 4.38 15.57
C LEU A 259 -0.95 3.70 16.60
N THR A 260 -0.79 4.35 17.74
CA THR A 260 -0.02 3.91 18.90
C THR A 260 -0.94 3.83 20.11
N ILE A 261 -1.31 2.61 20.51
CA ILE A 261 -2.10 2.40 21.73
C ILE A 261 -1.14 2.13 22.87
N ASN A 262 -1.10 3.03 23.86
CA ASN A 262 -0.21 2.89 25.02
C ASN A 262 -1.01 2.70 26.32
N ALA A 263 -1.09 1.46 26.75
CA ALA A 263 -1.72 1.03 27.98
C ALA A 263 -0.72 0.61 29.06
N SER A 264 0.57 0.99 28.95
CA SER A 264 1.61 0.56 29.90
C SER A 264 1.41 1.05 31.33
N HIS A 265 0.48 1.98 31.55
CA HIS A 265 0.11 2.51 32.86
C HIS A 265 -0.99 1.69 33.55
N LEU A 266 -1.58 0.71 32.86
CA LEU A 266 -2.58 -0.19 33.42
C LEU A 266 -1.90 -1.41 34.06
N ASP A 267 -2.54 -1.97 35.09
CA ASP A 267 -2.06 -3.15 35.81
C ASP A 267 -2.23 -4.46 34.99
N SER A 268 -2.99 -4.41 33.90
CA SER A 268 -3.30 -5.54 33.04
C SER A 268 -3.31 -5.14 31.56
N THR A 269 -3.10 -6.12 30.68
CA THR A 269 -3.23 -5.95 29.23
C THR A 269 -4.58 -5.37 28.84
N TYR A 270 -4.54 -4.26 28.12
CA TYR A 270 -5.72 -3.62 27.55
C TYR A 270 -6.17 -4.37 26.30
N VAL A 271 -7.33 -5.02 26.35
CA VAL A 271 -7.95 -5.61 25.16
C VAL A 271 -8.87 -4.57 24.56
N VAL A 272 -8.61 -4.18 23.31
CA VAL A 272 -9.49 -3.27 22.57
C VAL A 272 -10.79 -4.01 22.25
N ASP A 273 -11.90 -3.45 22.74
CA ASP A 273 -13.24 -3.95 22.51
C ASP A 273 -14.10 -2.79 22.03
N GLU A 274 -14.14 -2.61 20.71
CA GLU A 274 -14.86 -1.54 20.05
C GLU A 274 -15.74 -2.12 18.94
N ASN A 275 -16.64 -1.29 18.44
CA ASN A 275 -17.47 -1.65 17.30
C ASN A 275 -16.61 -1.80 16.03
N GLU A 276 -16.95 -2.78 15.18
CA GLU A 276 -16.28 -3.03 13.90
C GLU A 276 -16.26 -1.77 13.01
N GLU A 277 -17.33 -0.94 13.07
CA GLU A 277 -17.45 0.32 12.32
C GLU A 277 -16.29 1.31 12.56
N VAL A 278 -15.71 1.31 13.76
CA VAL A 278 -14.57 2.18 14.11
C VAL A 278 -13.31 1.74 13.35
N PHE A 279 -13.08 0.42 13.28
CA PHE A 279 -11.96 -0.15 12.53
C PHE A 279 -12.19 -0.08 11.03
N GLU A 280 -13.43 -0.22 10.58
CA GLU A 280 -13.80 0.00 9.18
C GLU A 280 -13.57 1.44 8.74
N ALA A 281 -13.63 2.43 9.63
CA ALA A 281 -13.28 3.81 9.29
C ALA A 281 -11.76 4.04 9.16
N MET A 282 -10.91 3.20 9.77
CA MET A 282 -9.45 3.31 9.75
C MET A 282 -8.81 2.74 8.46
N GLN A 283 -9.40 2.98 7.29
CA GLN A 283 -8.95 2.40 6.02
C GLN A 283 -7.52 2.80 5.62
N SER A 284 -6.99 3.91 6.15
CA SER A 284 -5.65 4.40 5.84
C SER A 284 -4.56 3.88 6.78
N LEU A 285 -4.92 3.07 7.80
CA LEU A 285 -4.00 2.69 8.87
C LEU A 285 -3.00 1.64 8.38
N ARG A 286 -1.72 2.03 8.30
CA ARG A 286 -0.60 1.18 7.84
C ARG A 286 0.29 0.70 8.96
N VAL A 287 0.45 1.51 10.01
CA VAL A 287 1.37 1.26 11.12
C VAL A 287 0.59 1.21 12.44
N LEU A 288 0.64 0.06 13.10
CA LEU A 288 0.03 -0.15 14.40
C LEU A 288 1.09 -0.48 15.45
N LYS A 289 1.15 0.32 16.52
CA LYS A 289 2.06 0.14 17.66
C LYS A 289 1.22 -0.11 18.91
N LEU A 290 1.38 -1.28 19.52
CA LEU A 290 0.63 -1.71 20.69
C LEU A 290 1.59 -1.86 21.88
N ASN A 291 1.41 -1.04 22.91
CA ASN A 291 2.16 -1.15 24.15
C ASN A 291 1.22 -1.54 25.30
N HIS A 292 1.38 -2.75 25.83
CA HIS A 292 0.50 -3.34 26.82
C HIS A 292 -0.97 -3.44 26.36
N ALA A 293 -1.21 -3.54 25.05
CA ALA A 293 -2.54 -3.59 24.43
C ALA A 293 -2.68 -4.67 23.34
N VAL A 294 -3.86 -5.28 23.21
CA VAL A 294 -4.17 -6.28 22.18
C VAL A 294 -5.41 -5.85 21.42
N ILE A 295 -5.37 -5.98 20.09
CA ILE A 295 -6.55 -5.84 19.24
C ILE A 295 -6.92 -7.22 18.71
N PRO A 296 -8.14 -7.73 19.00
CA PRO A 296 -8.60 -9.00 18.45
C PRO A 296 -8.55 -9.05 16.91
N GLY A 297 -8.29 -10.23 16.37
CA GLY A 297 -8.16 -10.47 14.93
C GLY A 297 -9.44 -10.13 14.15
N TYR A 298 -10.61 -10.28 14.78
CA TYR A 298 -11.88 -9.92 14.16
C TYR A 298 -12.02 -8.41 13.94
N LEU A 299 -11.33 -7.56 14.71
CA LEU A 299 -11.26 -6.11 14.45
C LEU A 299 -10.16 -5.78 13.44
N LEU A 300 -8.98 -6.40 13.60
CA LEU A 300 -7.84 -6.19 12.70
C LEU A 300 -8.12 -6.57 11.24
N LYS A 301 -9.03 -7.53 10.98
CA LYS A 301 -9.42 -7.90 9.60
C LYS A 301 -10.04 -6.73 8.82
N HIS A 302 -10.57 -5.71 9.49
CA HIS A 302 -11.14 -4.51 8.87
C HIS A 302 -10.08 -3.45 8.51
N LEU A 303 -8.79 -3.73 8.76
CA LEU A 303 -7.65 -2.87 8.41
C LEU A 303 -6.89 -3.46 7.20
N PRO A 304 -7.41 -3.29 5.98
CA PRO A 304 -6.98 -4.07 4.81
C PRO A 304 -5.59 -3.73 4.29
N ILE A 305 -5.00 -2.63 4.75
CA ILE A 305 -3.66 -2.16 4.37
C ILE A 305 -2.69 -2.09 5.56
N LEU A 306 -3.02 -2.77 6.66
CA LEU A 306 -2.13 -2.84 7.81
C LEU A 306 -0.86 -3.64 7.46
N GLU A 307 0.27 -2.95 7.39
CA GLU A 307 1.54 -3.50 6.92
C GLU A 307 2.53 -3.73 8.04
N GLN A 308 2.52 -2.86 9.05
CA GLN A 308 3.48 -2.88 10.13
C GLN A 308 2.78 -2.99 11.48
N VAL A 309 3.15 -4.01 12.25
CA VAL A 309 2.67 -4.18 13.61
C VAL A 309 3.85 -4.26 14.56
N THR A 310 3.84 -3.42 15.60
CA THR A 310 4.80 -3.48 16.70
C THR A 310 4.06 -3.79 17.99
N ILE A 311 4.52 -4.79 18.72
CA ILE A 311 3.94 -5.22 20.00
C ILE A 311 5.02 -5.07 21.07
N ILE A 312 4.68 -4.39 22.15
CA ILE A 312 5.58 -4.07 23.27
C ILE A 312 4.88 -4.45 24.58
N GLY A 313 5.65 -4.98 25.53
CA GLY A 313 5.19 -5.34 26.87
C GLY A 313 4.63 -6.75 26.98
N ASP A 314 4.06 -7.04 28.15
CA ASP A 314 3.59 -8.37 28.56
C ASP A 314 2.20 -8.71 27.98
N THR A 315 2.09 -8.55 26.67
CA THR A 315 0.83 -8.26 26.00
C THR A 315 0.28 -9.48 25.27
N VAL A 316 1.16 -10.25 24.63
CA VAL A 316 0.80 -11.30 23.67
C VAL A 316 1.61 -12.53 23.99
N THR A 317 0.98 -13.57 24.57
CA THR A 317 1.64 -14.87 24.78
C THR A 317 1.79 -15.64 23.48
N ASP A 318 0.82 -15.52 22.57
CA ASP A 318 0.89 -16.02 21.20
C ASP A 318 0.03 -15.13 20.29
N LEU A 319 0.20 -15.24 18.97
CA LEU A 319 -0.53 -14.42 18.01
C LEU A 319 -1.95 -14.93 17.71
N SER A 320 -2.42 -16.01 18.36
CA SER A 320 -3.67 -16.69 17.95
C SER A 320 -4.89 -15.77 17.98
N SER A 321 -4.96 -14.87 18.96
CA SER A 321 -6.05 -13.90 19.11
C SER A 321 -6.04 -12.81 18.05
N MET A 322 -4.91 -12.55 17.38
CA MET A 322 -4.72 -11.49 16.38
C MET A 322 -4.59 -12.04 14.95
N GLN A 323 -4.28 -13.34 14.82
CA GLN A 323 -3.81 -13.99 13.60
C GLN A 323 -4.72 -13.78 12.40
N GLU A 324 -6.04 -13.79 12.60
CA GLU A 324 -7.03 -13.63 11.53
C GLU A 324 -6.85 -12.29 10.79
N GLY A 325 -6.65 -11.20 11.54
CA GLY A 325 -6.50 -9.86 10.95
C GLY A 325 -5.07 -9.46 10.61
N MET A 326 -4.07 -10.29 10.96
CA MET A 326 -2.66 -10.02 10.65
C MET A 326 -2.17 -10.66 9.35
N GLN A 327 -3.06 -11.25 8.54
CA GLN A 327 -2.67 -12.02 7.35
C GLN A 327 -1.96 -11.19 6.27
N HIS A 328 -2.14 -9.87 6.26
CA HIS A 328 -1.53 -8.93 5.30
C HIS A 328 -0.30 -8.20 5.87
N VAL A 329 0.04 -8.41 7.14
CA VAL A 329 1.16 -7.74 7.82
C VAL A 329 2.48 -8.24 7.23
N GLN A 330 3.32 -7.31 6.78
CA GLN A 330 4.61 -7.58 6.17
C GLN A 330 5.76 -7.44 7.18
N TYR A 331 5.62 -6.50 8.11
CA TYR A 331 6.60 -6.23 9.15
C TYR A 331 5.99 -6.46 10.53
N LEU A 332 6.59 -7.37 11.30
CA LEU A 332 6.21 -7.62 12.68
C LEU A 332 7.40 -7.37 13.62
N ASN A 333 7.24 -6.46 14.58
CA ASN A 333 8.22 -6.24 15.65
C ASN A 333 7.66 -6.69 17.00
N ILE A 334 8.26 -7.75 17.53
CA ILE A 334 7.92 -8.38 18.81
C ILE A 334 9.15 -8.48 19.75
N ALA A 335 10.27 -7.82 19.40
CA ALA A 335 11.52 -7.93 20.16
C ALA A 335 11.46 -7.39 21.60
N SER A 336 10.47 -6.56 21.91
CA SER A 336 10.23 -6.02 23.26
C SER A 336 8.88 -6.46 23.82
N SER A 337 8.40 -7.63 23.37
CA SER A 337 7.16 -8.25 23.86
C SER A 337 7.45 -9.49 24.70
N SER A 338 6.46 -9.92 25.48
CA SER A 338 6.47 -11.23 26.15
C SER A 338 5.99 -12.38 25.24
N PHE A 339 6.21 -12.27 23.92
CA PHE A 339 5.83 -13.34 22.99
C PHE A 339 6.36 -14.68 23.51
N ASN A 340 5.55 -15.73 23.47
CA ASN A 340 5.94 -17.08 23.90
C ASN A 340 5.40 -18.12 22.91
N GLY A 341 5.13 -17.69 21.68
CA GLY A 341 4.73 -18.55 20.59
C GLY A 341 5.91 -19.22 19.91
N THR A 342 5.61 -19.90 18.82
CA THR A 342 6.57 -20.71 18.06
C THR A 342 6.86 -20.09 16.68
N VAL A 343 7.89 -20.60 16.01
CA VAL A 343 8.14 -20.32 14.58
C VAL A 343 6.90 -20.62 13.75
N ASP A 344 6.21 -21.73 14.02
CA ASP A 344 4.98 -22.12 13.31
C ASP A 344 3.88 -21.06 13.44
N ASP A 345 3.81 -20.34 14.56
CA ASP A 345 2.83 -19.27 14.74
C ASP A 345 3.13 -18.05 13.86
N LEU A 346 4.41 -17.75 13.64
CA LEU A 346 4.85 -16.68 12.73
C LEU A 346 4.69 -17.08 11.27
N LEU A 347 4.96 -18.34 10.90
CA LEU A 347 4.79 -18.86 9.53
C LEU A 347 3.31 -18.91 9.09
N LYS A 348 2.35 -18.83 10.02
CA LYS A 348 0.92 -18.68 9.69
C LYS A 348 0.57 -17.28 9.15
N LEU A 349 1.44 -16.29 9.31
CA LEU A 349 1.28 -14.96 8.73
C LEU A 349 1.82 -14.96 7.30
N LYS A 350 0.94 -15.20 6.33
CA LYS A 350 1.31 -15.51 4.94
C LYS A 350 2.07 -14.38 4.23
N SER A 351 1.82 -13.13 4.60
CA SER A 351 2.46 -11.96 4.01
C SER A 351 3.69 -11.48 4.78
N LEU A 352 4.07 -12.13 5.87
CA LEU A 352 5.19 -11.68 6.71
C LEU A 352 6.52 -11.83 5.95
N THR A 353 7.22 -10.72 5.75
CA THR A 353 8.52 -10.68 5.06
C THR A 353 9.65 -10.30 5.99
N ILE A 354 9.38 -9.49 7.02
CA ILE A 354 10.36 -9.04 8.01
C ILE A 354 9.80 -9.28 9.40
N VAL A 355 10.61 -9.89 10.26
CA VAL A 355 10.29 -10.02 11.68
C VAL A 355 11.45 -9.53 12.53
N ARG A 356 11.16 -8.67 13.49
CA ARG A 356 12.09 -8.29 14.54
C ARG A 356 11.72 -9.00 15.83
N LEU A 357 12.60 -9.84 16.35
CA LEU A 357 12.34 -10.67 17.53
C LEU A 357 13.58 -10.78 18.44
N ASP A 358 13.36 -11.20 19.68
CA ASP A 358 14.44 -11.63 20.57
C ASP A 358 14.71 -13.14 20.34
N PRO A 359 15.92 -13.53 19.91
CA PRO A 359 16.27 -14.94 19.69
C PRO A 359 16.11 -15.84 20.92
N THR A 360 16.13 -15.27 22.13
CA THR A 360 15.91 -16.02 23.38
C THR A 360 14.44 -16.41 23.58
N VAL A 361 13.53 -15.68 22.92
CA VAL A 361 12.09 -15.83 23.01
C VAL A 361 11.54 -16.81 21.97
N VAL A 362 12.07 -16.76 20.74
CA VAL A 362 11.67 -17.67 19.65
C VAL A 362 12.83 -18.60 19.30
N PRO A 363 12.97 -19.76 19.98
CA PRO A 363 14.01 -20.71 19.64
C PRO A 363 13.79 -21.28 18.23
N ASN A 364 14.87 -21.46 17.47
CA ASN A 364 14.87 -21.91 16.06
C ASN A 364 14.36 -20.86 15.04
N TYR A 365 14.48 -19.56 15.33
CA TYR A 365 14.12 -18.49 14.38
C TYR A 365 14.79 -18.63 13.00
N GLU A 366 15.89 -19.39 12.87
CA GLU A 366 16.54 -19.69 11.59
C GLU A 366 15.60 -20.38 10.59
N GLU A 367 14.57 -21.09 11.07
CA GLU A 367 13.52 -21.67 10.23
C GLU A 367 12.75 -20.59 9.44
N LEU A 368 12.52 -19.41 10.04
CA LEU A 368 11.91 -18.26 9.35
C LEU A 368 12.80 -17.78 8.20
N GLN A 369 14.12 -17.74 8.42
CA GLN A 369 15.09 -17.36 7.38
C GLN A 369 15.14 -18.38 6.23
N PHE A 370 14.98 -19.67 6.52
CA PHE A 370 14.90 -20.71 5.49
C PHE A 370 13.66 -20.58 4.61
N GLU A 371 12.55 -20.07 5.17
CA GLU A 371 11.32 -19.76 4.43
C GLU A 371 11.34 -18.38 3.75
N GLY A 372 12.46 -17.65 3.84
CA GLY A 372 12.69 -16.39 3.14
C GLY A 372 12.28 -15.12 3.92
N ILE A 373 11.98 -15.24 5.21
CA ILE A 373 11.69 -14.10 6.09
C ILE A 373 12.99 -13.48 6.60
N ASP A 374 13.12 -12.16 6.48
CA ASP A 374 14.22 -11.38 7.05
C ASP A 374 14.04 -11.26 8.57
N VAL A 375 14.87 -11.98 9.33
CA VAL A 375 14.86 -11.95 10.80
C VAL A 375 15.89 -10.94 11.29
N ARG A 376 15.42 -9.97 12.09
CA ARG A 376 16.22 -8.92 12.74
C ARG A 376 16.16 -9.07 14.26
N TRP A 377 17.24 -8.70 14.95
CA TRP A 377 17.31 -8.69 16.42
C TRP A 377 17.85 -7.34 16.91
#